data_AF-A0A1I8QAZ5-F1
#
_entry.id   AF-A0A1I8QAZ5-F1
#
_cell.length_a   1.000
_cell.length_b   1.000
_cell.length_c   1.000
_cell.angle_alpha   90.00
_cell.angle_beta   90.00
_cell.angle_gamma   90.00
#
_symmetry.space_group_name_H-M   'P 1'
#
loop_
_entity.id
_entity.type
_entity.pdbx_description
1 polymer ?
#
loop_
_entity_poly.entity_id
_entity_poly.type
_entity_poly.pdbx_seq_one_letter_code
_entity_poly.pdbx_strand_id
1 'polypeptide(L)'
;MALQMLIRNAPKFNSAAGLMKSARLTPLKTYATVVAAQRSALVKPLNLVKNVATPVSRNIAVSAPRMSAAGGSHTALWTIERVVSLALLGVVPLAFMVPSQTMDALLAVSLVLHSHWGIEAMVTDYMRPSVVGNVLPKVAHGSLLLLSMATLGGLFYLIYNDIGIAKSVKKLWAVKGV
;
A
#
# COMPACT_ATOMS: atom_id res chain seq x y z
N MET A 1 3.51 -10.49 -0.67
CA MET A 1 2.45 -11.16 -1.49
C MET A 1 1.89 -12.48 -0.91
N ALA A 2 2.68 -13.38 -0.30
CA ALA A 2 2.14 -14.64 0.26
C ALA A 2 1.27 -14.45 1.53
N LEU A 3 1.67 -13.57 2.45
CA LEU A 3 0.88 -13.24 3.65
C LEU A 3 -0.41 -12.47 3.33
N GLN A 4 -0.41 -11.71 2.21
CA GLN A 4 -1.59 -11.02 1.70
C GLN A 4 -2.65 -11.97 1.13
N MET A 5 -2.27 -13.19 0.71
CA MET A 5 -3.22 -14.20 0.25
C MET A 5 -3.93 -14.90 1.42
N LEU A 6 -3.24 -15.09 2.55
CA LEU A 6 -3.76 -15.79 3.73
C LEU A 6 -4.88 -14.99 4.43
N ILE A 7 -4.80 -13.66 4.43
CA ILE A 7 -5.79 -12.77 5.06
C ILE A 7 -7.04 -12.58 4.17
N ARG A 8 -6.93 -12.85 2.86
CA ARG A 8 -8.02 -12.62 1.88
C ARG A 8 -9.05 -13.74 1.78
N ASN A 9 -8.82 -14.90 2.39
CA ASN A 9 -9.67 -16.09 2.24
C ASN A 9 -10.55 -16.42 3.45
N ALA A 10 -10.79 -15.47 4.36
CA ALA A 10 -11.78 -15.67 5.42
C ALA A 10 -13.20 -15.71 4.80
N PRO A 11 -13.99 -16.80 4.96
CA PRO A 11 -15.33 -16.87 4.41
C PRO A 11 -16.24 -15.89 5.18
N LYS A 12 -16.69 -14.84 4.49
CA LYS A 12 -17.77 -13.98 4.98
C LYS A 12 -19.09 -14.71 4.74
N PHE A 13 -19.65 -15.32 5.78
CA PHE A 13 -21.06 -15.70 5.80
C PHE A 13 -21.92 -14.45 5.93
N ASN A 14 -22.27 -13.83 4.80
CA ASN A 14 -23.38 -12.87 4.73
C ASN A 14 -24.44 -13.42 3.79
N SER A 15 -25.19 -14.40 4.29
CA SER A 15 -26.50 -14.74 3.76
C SER A 15 -27.52 -13.68 4.21
N ALA A 16 -28.50 -13.38 3.35
CA ALA A 16 -29.71 -12.59 3.63
C ALA A 16 -29.68 -11.05 3.43
N ALA A 17 -29.08 -10.57 2.34
CA ALA A 17 -29.50 -9.30 1.72
C ALA A 17 -29.82 -9.57 0.23
N GLY A 18 -30.93 -10.28 0.04
CA GLY A 18 -31.41 -10.70 -1.26
C GLY A 18 -31.90 -9.54 -2.14
N LEU A 19 -31.61 -9.69 -3.43
CA LEU A 19 -32.68 -10.04 -4.37
C LEU A 19 -33.65 -8.92 -4.80
N MET A 20 -33.25 -7.65 -4.82
CA MET A 20 -33.92 -6.63 -5.66
C MET A 20 -32.94 -5.56 -6.12
N LYS A 21 -32.34 -5.75 -7.30
CA LYS A 21 -31.86 -4.70 -8.23
C LYS A 21 -31.28 -5.34 -9.49
N SER A 22 -32.10 -6.14 -10.16
CA SER A 22 -31.91 -6.46 -11.58
C SER A 22 -32.89 -5.60 -12.36
N ALA A 23 -32.36 -4.66 -13.14
CA ALA A 23 -32.93 -4.13 -14.39
C ALA A 23 -32.36 -2.72 -14.67
N ARG A 24 -31.37 -2.63 -15.56
CA ARG A 24 -31.40 -1.71 -16.72
C ARG A 24 -30.13 -1.83 -17.56
N LEU A 25 -30.29 -2.54 -18.67
CA LEU A 25 -29.88 -2.21 -20.04
C LEU A 25 -28.53 -1.50 -20.22
N THR A 26 -27.59 -2.25 -20.79
CA THR A 26 -26.35 -1.77 -21.40
C THR A 26 -26.64 -1.01 -22.71
N PRO A 27 -26.01 0.15 -22.98
CA PRO A 27 -25.94 0.67 -24.34
C PRO A 27 -24.71 0.08 -25.07
N LEU A 28 -24.99 -0.42 -26.26
CA LEU A 28 -24.08 -1.02 -27.23
C LEU A 28 -23.00 -0.03 -27.69
N LYS A 29 -21.79 -0.54 -27.94
CA LYS A 29 -20.72 0.15 -28.66
C LYS A 29 -21.18 0.47 -30.09
N THR A 30 -21.48 1.73 -30.37
CA THR A 30 -21.64 2.21 -31.75
C THR A 30 -20.28 2.61 -32.30
N TYR A 31 -19.75 1.79 -33.21
CA TYR A 31 -18.67 2.16 -34.11
C TYR A 31 -19.25 3.13 -35.14
N ALA A 32 -18.98 4.42 -35.00
CA ALA A 32 -19.36 5.41 -36.00
C ALA A 32 -18.27 5.50 -37.08
N THR A 33 -18.50 4.85 -38.21
CA THR A 33 -17.81 5.13 -39.47
C THR A 33 -18.27 6.51 -39.97
N VAL A 34 -17.39 7.51 -39.87
CA VAL A 34 -17.63 8.82 -40.50
C VAL A 34 -17.25 8.72 -41.98
N VAL A 35 -18.23 8.37 -42.81
CA VAL A 35 -18.24 8.73 -44.24
C VAL A 35 -19.45 9.63 -44.43
N ALA A 36 -19.22 10.94 -44.39
CA ALA A 36 -20.23 11.94 -44.71
C ALA A 36 -19.66 12.95 -45.71
N ALA A 37 -19.92 12.63 -46.98
CA ALA A 37 -20.22 13.54 -48.08
C ALA A 37 -19.66 14.96 -48.02
N GLN A 38 -18.65 15.16 -48.87
CA GLN A 38 -18.27 16.42 -49.50
C GLN A 38 -19.51 17.21 -49.97
N ARG A 39 -19.84 18.30 -49.27
CA ARG A 39 -20.76 19.33 -49.77
C ARG A 39 -19.98 20.64 -49.92
N SER A 40 -19.62 20.94 -51.16
CA SER A 40 -19.12 22.24 -51.58
C SER A 40 -20.28 23.24 -51.56
N ALA A 41 -20.31 24.10 -50.55
CA ALA A 41 -21.16 25.30 -50.54
C ALA A 41 -20.28 26.51 -50.22
N LEU A 42 -20.10 27.33 -51.26
CA LEU A 42 -19.38 28.60 -51.28
C LEU A 42 -20.12 29.61 -50.39
N VAL A 43 -19.56 29.94 -49.23
CA VAL A 43 -19.99 31.10 -48.43
C VAL A 43 -18.74 31.84 -47.97
N LYS A 44 -18.64 33.12 -48.34
CA LYS A 44 -17.53 34.03 -47.99
C LYS A 44 -17.39 34.15 -46.46
N PRO A 45 -16.16 34.18 -45.91
CA PRO A 45 -15.95 34.26 -44.47
C PRO A 45 -16.14 35.71 -43.97
N LEU A 46 -17.03 35.89 -42.99
CA LEU A 46 -17.01 37.10 -42.17
C LEU A 46 -15.89 36.95 -41.13
N ASN A 47 -14.87 37.80 -41.24
CA ASN A 47 -13.80 37.91 -40.26
C ASN A 47 -14.33 38.53 -38.96
N LEU A 48 -14.95 37.72 -38.10
CA LEU A 48 -15.23 38.10 -36.72
C LEU A 48 -14.03 37.70 -35.87
N VAL A 49 -13.25 38.70 -35.48
CA VAL A 49 -12.15 38.57 -34.51
C VAL A 49 -12.71 38.02 -33.21
N LYS A 50 -12.52 36.72 -32.98
CA LYS A 50 -12.57 36.10 -31.66
C LYS A 50 -11.15 35.76 -31.27
N ASN A 51 -10.44 36.72 -30.68
CA ASN A 51 -9.33 36.42 -29.79
C ASN A 51 -9.90 35.82 -28.50
N VAL A 52 -10.50 34.64 -28.61
CA VAL A 52 -10.70 33.76 -27.46
C VAL A 52 -9.39 33.01 -27.36
N ALA A 53 -8.59 33.32 -26.33
CA ALA A 53 -7.39 32.57 -26.02
C ALA A 53 -7.76 31.08 -26.02
N THR A 54 -7.23 30.33 -26.99
CA THR A 54 -7.40 28.88 -27.04
C THR A 54 -6.89 28.34 -25.71
N PRO A 55 -7.69 27.59 -24.93
CA PRO A 55 -7.16 26.97 -23.73
C PRO A 55 -5.97 26.11 -24.17
N VAL A 56 -4.78 26.44 -23.66
CA VAL A 56 -3.56 25.68 -23.91
C VAL A 56 -3.77 24.30 -23.29
N SER A 57 -4.28 23.37 -24.08
CA SER A 57 -4.45 21.98 -23.71
C SER A 57 -3.06 21.34 -23.71
N ARG A 58 -2.40 21.36 -22.55
CA ARG A 58 -1.17 20.58 -22.37
C ARG A 58 -1.55 19.11 -22.43
N ASN A 59 -1.12 18.41 -23.47
CA ASN A 59 -1.13 16.96 -23.48
C ASN A 59 -0.10 16.48 -22.45
N ILE A 60 -0.54 16.27 -21.21
CA ILE A 60 0.27 15.59 -20.22
C ILE A 60 0.34 14.13 -20.70
N ALA A 61 1.49 13.75 -21.25
CA ALA A 61 1.79 12.37 -21.54
C ALA A 61 1.93 11.60 -20.22
N VAL A 62 0.79 11.19 -19.66
CA VAL A 62 0.77 10.21 -18.58
C VAL A 62 1.07 8.85 -19.21
N SER A 63 2.16 8.22 -18.78
CA SER A 63 2.37 6.80 -19.08
C SER A 63 1.12 6.05 -18.65
N ALA A 64 0.56 5.21 -19.53
CA ALA A 64 -0.61 4.39 -19.20
C ALA A 64 -0.40 3.75 -17.82
N PRO A 65 -1.38 3.85 -16.90
CA PRO A 65 -1.22 3.25 -15.58
C PRO A 65 -0.89 1.79 -15.81
N ARG A 66 0.33 1.39 -15.42
CA ARG A 66 0.68 -0.02 -15.38
C ARG A 66 -0.30 -0.63 -14.40
N MET A 67 -1.21 -1.45 -14.92
CA MET A 67 -2.18 -2.22 -14.15
C MET A 67 -1.44 -3.31 -13.35
N SER A 68 -0.48 -2.92 -12.51
CA SER A 68 0.24 -3.80 -11.60
C SER A 68 -0.51 -3.87 -10.28
N ALA A 69 -1.73 -4.41 -10.35
CA ALA A 69 -2.52 -4.79 -9.18
C ALA A 69 -3.62 -5.75 -9.61
N ALA A 70 -3.26 -7.03 -9.75
CA ALA A 70 -4.26 -8.08 -9.79
C ALA A 70 -4.97 -8.14 -8.41
N GLY A 71 -6.16 -7.54 -8.32
CA GLY A 71 -7.27 -8.05 -7.49
C GLY A 71 -7.31 -7.74 -5.99
N GLY A 72 -6.89 -6.57 -5.50
CA GLY A 72 -7.08 -6.22 -4.08
C GLY A 72 -7.24 -4.72 -3.81
N SER A 73 -8.05 -4.34 -2.82
CA SER A 73 -8.14 -2.95 -2.34
C SER A 73 -6.86 -2.56 -1.62
N HIS A 74 -6.00 -1.77 -2.28
CA HIS A 74 -4.75 -1.25 -1.69
C HIS A 74 -5.00 -0.16 -0.63
N THR A 75 -6.14 0.52 -0.70
CA THR A 75 -6.51 1.58 0.24
C THR A 75 -6.70 1.05 1.66
N ALA A 76 -7.29 -0.13 1.81
CA ALA A 76 -7.50 -0.75 3.13
C ALA A 76 -6.16 -1.09 3.81
N LEU A 77 -5.23 -1.69 3.05
CA LEU A 77 -3.90 -2.04 3.55
C LEU A 77 -3.13 -0.77 3.95
N TRP A 78 -3.11 0.23 3.07
CA TRP A 78 -2.49 1.53 3.37
C TRP A 78 -3.06 2.18 4.63
N THR A 79 -4.39 2.11 4.83
CA THR A 79 -5.03 2.64 6.05
C THR A 79 -4.55 1.90 7.30
N ILE A 80 -4.46 0.56 7.26
CA ILE A 80 -3.94 -0.25 8.36
C ILE A 80 -2.49 0.12 8.69
N GLU A 81 -1.64 0.32 7.68
CA GLU A 81 -0.26 0.76 7.91
C GLU A 81 -0.20 2.10 8.65
N ARG A 82 -1.07 3.06 8.28
CA ARG A 82 -1.14 4.35 8.97
C ARG A 82 -1.59 4.18 10.42
N VAL A 83 -2.60 3.34 10.66
CA VAL A 83 -3.07 3.03 12.02
C VAL A 83 -1.95 2.40 12.86
N VAL A 84 -1.20 1.43 12.32
CA VAL A 84 -0.07 0.81 13.03
C VAL A 84 1.04 1.81 13.30
N SER A 85 1.30 2.75 12.36
CA SER A 85 2.28 3.82 12.56
C SER A 85 1.87 4.79 13.68
N LEU A 86 0.59 5.18 13.73
CA LEU A 86 0.05 5.99 14.82
C LEU A 86 0.05 5.24 16.15
N ALA A 87 -0.27 3.94 16.14
CA ALA A 87 -0.20 3.10 17.33
C ALA A 87 1.23 3.02 17.87
N LEU A 88 2.22 2.78 17.01
CA LEU A 88 3.63 2.73 17.40
C LEU A 88 4.09 4.05 18.04
N LEU A 89 3.67 5.19 17.47
CA LEU A 89 3.97 6.52 18.03
C LEU A 89 3.49 6.66 19.49
N GLY A 90 2.33 6.11 19.82
CA GLY A 90 1.81 6.11 21.20
C GLY A 90 2.42 5.03 22.09
N VAL A 91 2.63 3.82 21.56
CA VAL A 91 3.13 2.67 22.34
C VAL A 91 4.56 2.87 22.79
N VAL A 92 5.42 3.50 21.97
CA VAL A 92 6.83 3.76 22.34
C VAL A 92 6.95 4.51 23.68
N PRO A 93 6.43 5.74 23.86
CA PRO A 93 6.55 6.43 25.13
C PRO A 93 5.84 5.68 26.28
N LEU A 94 4.69 5.07 26.02
CA LEU A 94 3.95 4.30 27.04
C LEU A 94 4.74 3.09 27.56
N ALA A 95 5.48 2.39 26.70
CA ALA A 95 6.35 1.27 27.08
C ALA A 95 7.46 1.69 28.05
N PHE A 96 8.02 2.89 27.89
CA PHE A 96 9.04 3.39 28.80
C PHE A 96 8.46 3.96 30.09
N MET A 97 7.27 4.55 30.07
CA MET A 97 6.60 5.09 31.26
C MET A 97 6.04 3.99 32.16
N VAL A 98 5.37 2.98 31.58
CA VAL A 98 4.71 1.89 32.31
C VAL A 98 5.24 0.54 31.80
N PRO A 99 6.47 0.14 32.21
CA PRO A 99 7.09 -1.08 31.73
C PRO A 99 6.32 -2.31 32.25
N SER A 100 5.64 -2.99 31.33
CA SER A 100 4.87 -4.21 31.57
C SER A 100 5.05 -5.18 30.40
N GLN A 101 4.87 -6.47 30.67
CA GLN A 101 5.01 -7.51 29.64
C GLN A 101 4.05 -7.29 28.47
N THR A 102 2.82 -6.84 28.75
CA THR A 102 1.83 -6.48 27.73
C THR A 102 2.29 -5.31 26.88
N MET A 103 2.84 -4.26 27.50
CA MET A 103 3.30 -3.09 26.76
C MET A 103 4.54 -3.38 25.91
N ASP A 104 5.45 -4.22 26.41
CA ASP A 104 6.58 -4.72 25.62
C ASP A 104 6.10 -5.60 24.44
N ALA A 105 5.07 -6.43 24.63
CA ALA A 105 4.47 -7.21 23.54
C ALA A 105 3.82 -6.32 22.47
N LEU A 106 3.06 -5.29 22.88
CA LEU A 106 2.50 -4.29 21.97
C LEU A 106 3.61 -3.54 21.22
N LEU A 107 4.69 -3.17 21.91
CA LEU A 107 5.86 -2.54 21.32
C LEU A 107 6.51 -3.45 20.28
N ALA A 108 6.74 -4.72 20.61
CA ALA A 108 7.34 -5.70 19.70
C ALA A 108 6.51 -5.87 18.41
N VAL A 109 5.21 -6.13 18.55
CA VAL A 109 4.30 -6.37 17.42
C VAL A 109 4.19 -5.13 16.54
N SER A 110 3.94 -3.96 17.13
CA SER A 110 3.79 -2.71 16.37
C SER A 110 5.09 -2.31 15.67
N LEU A 111 6.24 -2.44 16.34
CA LEU A 111 7.55 -2.14 15.78
C LEU A 111 7.87 -3.05 14.59
N VAL A 112 7.68 -4.36 14.73
CA VAL A 112 7.97 -5.32 13.66
C VAL A 112 7.03 -5.12 12.47
N LEU A 113 5.72 -4.93 12.70
CA LEU A 113 4.77 -4.70 11.61
C LEU A 113 5.08 -3.41 10.84
N HIS A 114 5.32 -2.30 11.55
CA HIS A 114 5.70 -1.04 10.94
C HIS A 114 6.98 -1.18 10.10
N SER A 115 8.00 -1.85 10.66
CA SER A 115 9.28 -2.07 9.98
C SER A 115 9.13 -3.00 8.77
N HIS A 116 8.32 -4.05 8.87
CA HIS A 116 8.10 -5.01 7.78
C HIS A 116 7.51 -4.33 6.56
N TRP A 117 6.44 -3.55 6.71
CA TRP A 117 5.82 -2.83 5.59
C TRP A 117 6.71 -1.70 5.06
N GLY A 118 7.42 -0.99 5.94
CA GLY A 118 8.39 0.03 5.53
C GLY A 118 9.50 -0.54 4.66
N ILE A 119 10.11 -1.65 5.08
CA ILE A 119 11.16 -2.32 4.32
C ILE A 119 10.59 -3.02 3.08
N GLU A 120 9.37 -3.56 3.12
CA GLU A 120 8.71 -4.13 1.93
C GLU A 120 8.59 -3.07 0.83
N ALA A 121 8.21 -1.84 1.17
CA ALA A 121 8.19 -0.72 0.22
C ALA A 121 9.59 -0.40 -0.34
N MET A 122 10.63 -0.33 0.51
CA MET A 122 12.00 -0.13 0.06
C MET A 122 12.47 -1.24 -0.90
N VAL A 123 12.16 -2.50 -0.58
CA VAL A 123 12.48 -3.64 -1.46
C VAL A 123 11.77 -3.48 -2.80
N THR A 124 10.48 -3.11 -2.82
CA THR A 124 9.77 -2.92 -4.09
C THR A 124 10.31 -1.76 -4.93
N ASP A 125 10.81 -0.70 -4.29
CA ASP A 125 11.30 0.49 -4.99
C ASP A 125 12.69 0.28 -5.62
N TYR A 126 13.58 -0.39 -4.88
CA TYR A 126 14.99 -0.55 -5.26
C TYR A 126 15.32 -1.90 -5.89
N MET A 127 14.66 -3.00 -5.49
CA MET A 127 14.90 -4.34 -6.05
C MET A 127 14.08 -4.55 -7.32
N ARG A 128 14.28 -3.67 -8.31
CA ARG A 128 13.54 -3.73 -9.57
C ARG A 128 14.11 -4.82 -10.48
N PRO A 129 13.28 -5.74 -11.04
CA PRO A 129 13.78 -6.82 -11.88
C PRO A 129 14.60 -6.37 -13.10
N SER A 130 14.35 -5.16 -13.60
CA SER A 130 15.11 -4.54 -14.70
C SER A 130 16.55 -4.16 -14.34
N VAL A 131 16.85 -4.00 -13.04
CA VAL A 131 18.18 -3.60 -12.54
C VAL A 131 18.90 -4.80 -11.95
N VAL A 132 18.22 -5.59 -11.14
CA VAL A 132 18.83 -6.67 -10.33
C VAL A 132 18.52 -8.09 -10.83
N GLY A 133 17.78 -8.21 -11.94
CA GLY A 133 17.31 -9.49 -12.47
C GLY A 133 16.07 -10.04 -11.76
N ASN A 134 15.46 -11.08 -12.33
CA ASN A 134 14.15 -11.60 -11.90
C ASN A 134 14.18 -12.45 -10.60
N VAL A 135 15.36 -12.88 -10.17
CA VAL A 135 15.52 -13.78 -9.01
C VAL A 135 15.66 -12.99 -7.71
N LEU A 136 16.51 -11.96 -7.71
CA LEU A 136 16.89 -11.22 -6.50
C LEU A 136 15.69 -10.56 -5.77
N PRO A 137 14.68 -9.99 -6.45
CA PRO A 137 13.53 -9.40 -5.78
C PRO A 137 12.70 -10.45 -5.02
N LYS A 138 12.60 -11.67 -5.55
CA LYS A 138 11.89 -12.77 -4.87
C LYS A 138 12.64 -13.22 -3.62
N VAL A 139 13.96 -13.35 -3.72
CA VAL A 139 14.82 -13.67 -2.58
C VAL A 139 14.74 -12.57 -1.52
N ALA A 140 14.76 -11.29 -1.90
CA ALA A 140 14.67 -10.16 -0.98
C ALA A 140 13.35 -10.12 -0.21
N HIS A 141 12.21 -10.39 -0.87
CA HIS A 141 10.94 -10.51 -0.16
C HIS A 141 10.89 -11.75 0.75
N GLY A 142 11.50 -12.86 0.34
CA GLY A 142 11.62 -14.06 1.17
C GLY A 142 12.47 -13.82 2.42
N SER A 143 13.64 -13.19 2.26
CA SER A 143 14.53 -12.85 3.37
C SER A 143 13.90 -11.83 4.31
N LEU A 144 13.16 -10.84 3.79
CA LEU A 144 12.41 -9.89 4.60
C LEU A 144 11.39 -10.60 5.50
N LEU A 145 10.63 -11.56 4.95
CA LEU A 145 9.68 -12.33 5.75
C LEU A 145 10.39 -13.14 6.86
N LEU A 146 11.46 -13.84 6.51
CA LEU A 146 12.26 -14.60 7.48
C LEU A 146 12.83 -13.70 8.57
N LEU A 147 13.37 -12.54 8.20
CA LEU A 147 13.91 -11.56 9.13
C LEU A 147 12.81 -11.08 10.09
N SER A 148 11.64 -10.70 9.57
CA SER A 148 10.53 -10.24 10.42
C SER A 148 10.02 -11.32 11.37
N MET A 149 9.93 -12.58 10.93
CA MET A 149 9.55 -13.69 11.81
C MET A 149 10.61 -13.96 12.88
N ALA A 150 11.89 -13.97 12.52
CA ALA A 150 12.99 -14.16 13.45
C ALA A 150 13.07 -13.03 14.48
N THR A 151 12.92 -11.77 14.04
CA THR A 151 12.90 -10.60 14.93
C THR A 151 11.70 -10.65 15.88
N LEU A 152 10.50 -10.95 15.39
CA LEU A 152 9.31 -11.04 16.25
C LEU A 152 9.45 -12.18 17.27
N GLY A 153 9.91 -13.35 16.83
CA GLY A 153 10.16 -14.49 17.71
C GLY A 153 11.23 -14.20 18.77
N GLY A 154 12.34 -13.56 18.38
CA GLY A 154 13.40 -13.15 19.29
C GLY A 154 12.94 -12.10 20.31
N LEU A 155 12.15 -11.12 19.88
CA LEU A 155 11.57 -10.12 20.77
C LEU A 155 10.61 -10.78 21.78
N PHE A 156 9.74 -11.68 21.33
CA PHE A 156 8.89 -12.43 22.27
C PHE A 156 9.70 -13.31 23.21
N TYR A 157 10.76 -13.95 22.73
CA TYR A 157 11.64 -14.72 23.61
C TYR A 157 12.21 -13.85 24.74
N LEU A 158 12.67 -12.63 24.44
CA LEU A 158 13.14 -11.67 25.46
C LEU A 158 12.04 -11.18 26.40
N ILE A 159 10.80 -11.08 25.92
CA ILE A 159 9.64 -10.67 26.74
C ILE A 159 9.24 -11.76 27.73
N TYR A 160 9.28 -13.02 27.33
CA TYR A 160 8.81 -14.15 28.15
C TYR A 160 9.91 -14.79 29.00
N ASN A 161 11.17 -14.77 28.55
CA ASN A 161 12.28 -15.49 29.19
C ASN A 161 13.34 -14.57 29.80
N ASP A 162 13.24 -13.25 29.58
CA ASP A 162 14.18 -12.26 30.11
C ASP A 162 13.41 -11.04 30.67
N ILE A 163 14.11 -9.93 30.95
CA ILE A 163 13.58 -8.72 31.58
C ILE A 163 12.63 -7.90 30.70
N GLY A 164 12.45 -8.24 29.42
CA GLY A 164 11.61 -7.49 28.47
C GLY A 164 12.33 -6.32 27.77
N ILE A 165 11.67 -5.73 26.78
CA ILE A 165 12.29 -4.80 25.81
C ILE A 165 12.60 -3.45 26.46
N ALA A 166 11.60 -2.77 27.01
CA ALA A 166 11.79 -1.43 27.56
C ALA A 166 12.82 -1.41 28.71
N LYS A 167 12.79 -2.44 29.57
CA LYS A 167 13.78 -2.60 30.65
C LYS A 167 15.18 -2.91 30.12
N SER A 168 15.29 -3.75 29.09
CA SER A 168 16.58 -4.03 28.44
C SER A 168 17.20 -2.76 27.87
N VAL A 169 16.41 -1.92 27.18
CA VAL A 169 16.88 -0.64 26.65
C VAL A 169 17.32 0.29 27.77
N LYS A 170 16.55 0.40 28.87
CA LYS A 170 16.94 1.20 30.04
C LYS A 170 18.27 0.71 30.65
N LYS A 171 18.46 -0.60 30.77
CA LYS A 171 19.69 -1.19 31.30
C LYS A 171 20.88 -0.92 30.39
N LEU A 172 20.70 -1.05 29.07
CA LEU A 172 21.72 -0.74 28.08
C LEU A 172 22.12 0.73 28.12
N TRP A 173 21.16 1.63 28.32
CA TRP A 173 21.43 3.08 28.44
C TRP A 173 22.09 3.48 29.76
N ALA A 174 21.97 2.65 30.81
CA ALA A 174 22.56 2.91 32.12
C ALA A 174 24.03 2.44 32.25
N VAL A 175 24.58 1.83 31.19
CA VAL A 175 25.99 1.39 31.17
C VAL A 175 26.88 2.62 31.27
N LYS A 176 27.63 2.73 32.37
CA LYS A 176 28.70 3.73 32.52
C LYS A 176 29.96 3.18 31.86
N GLY A 177 30.60 3.99 31.01
CA GLY A 177 31.92 3.68 30.47
C GLY A 177 32.89 3.47 31.63
N VAL A 178 33.66 2.38 31.57
CA VAL A 178 34.77 2.09 32.48
C VAL A 178 35.93 3.04 32.16
#